data_AF-A0A1G0ZGI5-F1
#
_entry.id   AF-A0A1G0ZGI5-F1
#
_cell.length_a   1.000
_cell.length_b   1.000
_cell.length_c   1.000
_cell.angle_alpha   90.00
_cell.angle_beta   90.00
_cell.angle_gamma   90.00
#
_symmetry.space_group_name_H-M   'P 1'
#
loop_
_entity.id
_entity.type
_entity.pdbx_description
1 polymer ?
#
loop_
_entity_poly.entity_id
_entity_poly.type
_entity_poly.pdbx_seq_one_letter_code
_entity_poly.pdbx_strand_id
1 'polypeptide(L)'
;MRTTITIEDDVLQRARTVSSNLKKPFRLIINSALRLGLEQVEKPSKRKTYTTKPKPMGLKQGYEIDNIHELLDRIDEEGSR
;
A
#
# COMPACT_ATOMS: atom_id res chain seq x y z
N MET A 1 -2.77 -28.89 21.93
CA MET A 1 -4.07 -28.70 22.61
C MET A 1 -5.20 -28.79 21.61
N ARG A 2 -6.37 -29.34 21.98
CA ARG A 2 -7.58 -29.33 21.15
C ARG A 2 -8.47 -28.19 21.63
N THR A 3 -8.76 -27.25 20.73
CA THR A 3 -9.58 -26.07 21.01
C THR A 3 -10.61 -25.96 19.90
N THR A 4 -11.83 -25.58 20.25
CA THR A 4 -12.88 -25.24 19.29
C THR A 4 -12.95 -23.72 19.22
N ILE A 5 -12.83 -23.16 18.01
CA ILE A 5 -12.96 -21.74 17.74
C ILE A 5 -14.02 -21.53 16.66
N THR A 6 -14.80 -20.46 16.79
CA THR A 6 -15.73 -20.03 15.74
C THR A 6 -14.93 -19.30 14.65
N ILE A 7 -15.13 -19.66 13.39
CA ILE A 7 -14.46 -19.07 12.23
C ILE A 7 -15.55 -18.62 11.27
N GLU A 8 -15.41 -17.42 10.70
CA GLU A 8 -16.32 -16.91 9.68
C GLU A 8 -16.26 -17.76 8.39
N ASP A 9 -17.38 -17.83 7.67
CA ASP A 9 -17.52 -18.70 6.50
C ASP A 9 -16.52 -18.34 5.39
N ASP A 10 -16.18 -17.07 5.24
CA ASP A 10 -15.22 -16.59 4.24
C ASP A 10 -13.79 -17.08 4.52
N VAL A 11 -13.35 -17.07 5.78
CA VAL A 11 -12.06 -17.58 6.24
C VAL A 11 -12.01 -19.10 6.09
N LEU A 12 -13.11 -19.79 6.42
CA LEU A 12 -13.22 -21.24 6.26
C LEU A 12 -13.10 -21.65 4.77
N GLN A 13 -13.82 -20.97 3.88
CA GLN A 13 -13.76 -21.22 2.44
C GLN A 13 -12.35 -20.99 1.89
N ARG A 14 -11.72 -19.86 2.23
CA ARG A 14 -10.33 -19.57 1.82
C ARG A 14 -9.36 -20.64 2.30
N ALA A 15 -9.45 -21.04 3.57
CA ALA A 15 -8.57 -22.06 4.12
C ALA A 15 -8.75 -23.44 3.46
N ARG A 16 -9.99 -23.80 3.08
CA ARG A 16 -10.26 -25.03 2.33
C ARG A 16 -9.65 -24.98 0.92
N THR A 17 -9.79 -23.87 0.22
CA THR A 17 -9.18 -23.68 -1.11
C THR A 17 -7.66 -23.80 -1.04
N VAL A 18 -7.03 -23.16 -0.05
CA VAL A 18 -5.58 -23.25 0.18
C VAL A 18 -5.16 -24.69 0.49
N SER A 19 -5.91 -25.41 1.33
CA SER A 19 -5.66 -26.81 1.66
C SER A 19 -5.72 -27.72 0.43
N SER A 20 -6.71 -27.53 -0.45
CA SER A 20 -6.84 -28.25 -1.72
C SER A 20 -5.67 -27.96 -2.66
N ASN A 21 -5.30 -26.68 -2.82
CA ASN A 21 -4.23 -26.26 -3.72
C ASN A 21 -2.86 -26.81 -3.29
N LEU A 22 -2.57 -26.78 -1.98
CA LEU A 22 -1.30 -27.26 -1.43
C LEU A 22 -1.28 -28.77 -1.16
N LYS A 23 -2.41 -29.48 -1.34
CA LYS A 23 -2.60 -30.91 -1.02
C LYS A 23 -2.11 -31.26 0.40
N LYS A 24 -2.30 -30.34 1.34
CA LYS A 24 -1.91 -30.49 2.75
C LYS A 24 -3.16 -30.56 3.63
N PRO A 25 -3.10 -31.29 4.76
CA PRO A 25 -4.25 -31.42 5.64
C PRO A 25 -4.68 -30.06 6.19
N PHE A 26 -5.98 -29.83 6.24
CA PHE A 26 -6.60 -28.56 6.65
C PHE A 26 -6.04 -28.04 7.99
N ARG A 27 -5.89 -28.93 8.98
CA ARG A 27 -5.31 -28.59 10.30
C ARG A 27 -3.90 -28.01 10.20
N LEU A 28 -3.06 -28.53 9.31
CA LEU A 28 -1.69 -28.06 9.14
C LEU A 28 -1.69 -26.65 8.53
N ILE A 29 -2.54 -26.42 7.54
CA ILE A 29 -2.71 -25.10 6.91
C ILE A 29 -3.20 -24.08 7.93
N ILE A 30 -4.27 -24.37 8.69
CA ILE A 30 -4.80 -23.48 9.72
C ILE A 30 -3.74 -23.12 10.75
N ASN A 31 -3.02 -24.11 11.28
CA ASN A 31 -1.98 -23.85 12.28
C ASN A 31 -0.83 -23.01 11.71
N SER A 32 -0.42 -23.25 10.46
CA SER A 32 0.63 -22.45 9.81
C SER A 32 0.18 -21.01 9.55
N ALA A 33 -1.06 -20.83 9.08
CA ALA A 33 -1.63 -19.51 8.84
C ALA A 33 -1.79 -18.72 10.14
N LEU A 34 -2.24 -19.36 11.22
CA LEU A 34 -2.35 -18.72 12.54
C LEU A 34 -0.98 -18.30 13.08
N ARG A 35 0.07 -19.11 12.93
CA ARG A 35 1.44 -18.72 13.35
C ARG A 35 1.92 -17.48 12.61
N LEU A 36 1.81 -17.47 11.27
CA LEU A 36 2.20 -16.32 10.44
C LEU A 36 1.35 -15.08 10.73
N GLY A 37 0.05 -15.26 10.98
CA GLY A 37 -0.87 -14.18 11.33
C GLY A 37 -0.54 -13.57 12.69
N LEU A 38 -0.29 -14.41 13.70
CA LEU A 38 0.09 -13.94 15.04
C LEU A 38 1.42 -13.17 15.02
N GLU A 39 2.41 -13.61 14.24
CA GLU A 39 3.67 -12.86 14.06
C GLU A 39 3.43 -11.45 13.49
N GLN A 40 2.51 -11.30 12.54
CA GLN A 40 2.14 -10.00 11.97
C GLN A 40 1.34 -9.12 12.94
N VAL A 41 0.49 -9.73 13.77
CA VAL A 41 -0.27 -9.02 14.81
C VAL A 41 0.65 -8.53 15.93
N GLU A 42 1.62 -9.35 16.34
CA GLU A 42 2.61 -8.99 17.38
C GLU A 42 3.60 -7.92 16.91
N LYS A 43 3.98 -7.96 15.64
CA LYS A 43 4.89 -6.99 15.03
C LYS A 43 4.17 -6.28 13.89
N PRO A 44 3.26 -5.34 14.21
CA PRO A 44 2.65 -4.53 13.18
C PRO A 44 3.77 -3.83 12.42
N SER A 45 3.89 -4.14 11.12
CA SER A 45 4.86 -3.49 10.26
C SER A 45 4.68 -1.99 10.43
N LYS A 46 5.71 -1.32 10.96
CA LYS A 46 5.71 0.13 11.09
C LYS A 46 5.60 0.68 9.66
N ARG A 47 4.38 0.95 9.20
CA ARG A 47 4.14 1.71 7.97
C ARG A 47 4.86 3.03 8.17
N LYS A 48 6.06 3.16 7.60
CA LYS A 48 6.70 4.46 7.46
C LYS A 48 5.77 5.27 6.57
N THR A 49 5.25 6.36 7.11
CA THR A 49 4.55 7.36 6.30
C THR A 49 5.45 7.70 5.12
N TYR A 50 4.91 7.57 3.91
CA TYR A 50 5.64 7.99 2.72
C TYR A 50 5.84 9.50 2.81
N THR A 51 7.10 9.94 2.84
CA THR A 51 7.46 11.36 2.86
C THR A 51 8.29 11.65 1.63
N THR A 52 7.76 12.48 0.73
CA THR A 52 8.51 13.00 -0.41
C THR A 52 9.49 14.06 0.08
N LYS A 53 10.76 13.95 -0.33
CA LYS A 53 11.75 15.01 -0.10
C LYS A 53 11.55 16.11 -1.16
N PRO A 54 11.15 17.33 -0.79
CA PRO A 54 11.07 18.42 -1.74
C PRO A 54 12.48 18.74 -2.27
N LYS A 55 12.60 18.97 -3.57
CA LYS A 55 13.81 19.55 -4.16
C LYS A 55 13.58 21.04 -4.34
N PRO A 56 14.53 21.91 -3.94
CA PRO A 56 14.43 23.33 -4.20
C PRO A 56 14.58 23.58 -5.69
N MET A 57 13.46 23.70 -6.41
CA MET A 57 13.46 24.03 -7.84
C MET A 57 13.66 25.53 -8.09
N GLY A 58 13.46 26.36 -7.06
CA GLY A 58 13.56 27.81 -7.18
C GLY A 58 12.58 28.38 -8.19
N LEU A 59 12.69 29.68 -8.44
CA LEU A 59 11.99 30.36 -9.51
C LEU A 59 12.94 30.57 -10.70
N LYS A 60 12.44 30.33 -11.92
CA LYS A 60 13.17 30.68 -13.14
C LYS A 60 13.38 32.21 -13.13
N GLN A 61 14.60 32.67 -13.38
CA GLN A 61 14.90 34.10 -13.36
C GLN A 61 14.01 34.85 -14.37
N GLY A 62 13.47 35.98 -13.94
CA GLY A 62 12.54 36.80 -14.74
C GLY A 62 11.08 36.35 -14.68
N TYR A 63 10.72 35.37 -13.85
CA TYR A 63 9.33 34.95 -13.65
C TYR A 63 8.82 35.41 -12.28
N GLU A 64 7.73 36.15 -12.28
CA GLU A 64 6.99 36.56 -11.09
C GLU A 64 5.74 35.67 -10.96
N ILE A 65 5.64 34.87 -9.89
CA ILE A 65 4.50 33.94 -9.70
C ILE A 65 3.18 34.69 -9.54
N ASP A 66 3.24 35.86 -8.88
CA ASP A 66 2.05 36.62 -8.51
C ASP A 66 1.45 37.39 -9.69
N ASN A 67 2.20 37.56 -10.80
CA ASN A 67 1.70 38.17 -12.02
C ASN A 67 1.20 37.12 -13.02
N ILE A 68 -0.03 36.65 -12.80
CA ILE A 68 -0.66 35.59 -13.61
C ILE A 68 -0.72 35.95 -15.11
N HIS A 69 -0.90 37.23 -15.45
CA HIS A 69 -1.07 37.64 -16.85
C HIS A 69 0.21 37.41 -17.66
N GLU A 70 1.36 37.85 -17.14
CA GLU A 70 2.67 37.67 -17.78
C GLU A 70 3.07 36.18 -17.90
N LEU A 71 2.65 35.35 -16.94
CA LEU A 71 2.89 33.92 -16.99
C LEU A 71 2.09 33.24 -18.11
N LEU A 72 0.84 33.65 -18.33
CA LEU A 72 -0.01 33.11 -19.39
C LEU A 72 0.55 33.47 -20.77
N ASP A 73 0.90 34.75 -20.98
CA ASP A 73 1.48 35.22 -22.24
C ASP A 73 2.74 34.40 -22.61
N ARG A 74 3.60 34.10 -21.63
CA ARG A 74 4.80 33.28 -21.87
C ARG A 74 4.52 31.80 -22.12
N ILE A 75 3.51 31.21 -21.49
CA ILE A 75 3.12 29.82 -21.76
C ILE A 75 2.62 29.69 -23.20
N ASP A 76 1.84 30.66 -23.67
CA ASP A 76 1.34 30.71 -25.03
C ASP A 76 2.49 30.89 -26.06
N GLU A 77 3.51 31.68 -25.73
CA GLU A 77 4.73 31.82 -26.54
C GLU A 77 5.63 30.56 -26.54
N GLU A 78 5.85 29.92 -25.38
CA GLU A 78 6.68 28.71 -25.27
C GLU A 78 6.00 27.47 -25.91
N GLY A 79 4.67 27.39 -25.87
CA GLY A 79 3.88 26.30 -26.48
C GLY A 79 3.68 26.41 -28.00
N SER A 80 3.97 27.59 -28.58
CA SER A 80 3.83 27.86 -30.02
C SER A 80 5.15 27.70 -30.81
N ARG A 81 6.18 27.10 -30.22
CA ARG A 81 7.47 26.78 -30.86
C ARG A 81 7.65 25.29 -31.14
#